data_AF-A0A7Z0QTH3-F1
#
_entry.id   AF-A0A7Z0QTH3-F1
#
_cell.length_a   1.000
_cell.length_b   1.000
_cell.length_c   1.000
_cell.angle_alpha   90.00
_cell.angle_beta   90.00
_cell.angle_gamma   90.00
#
_symmetry.space_group_name_H-M   'P 1'
#
loop_
_entity.id
_entity.type
_entity.pdbx_description
1 polymer ?
#
loop_
_entity_poly.entity_id
_entity_poly.type
_entity_poly.pdbx_seq_one_letter_code
_entity_poly.pdbx_strand_id
1 'polypeptide(L)'
;MTNSNPLTENELRAAAYFAVGVTSEGSIGGRDVAYRLSFAGNVGAGGRMEPVANSGYSFGTLQIDLGQHPEVARDLLNGYQRWAAMQPDRAALELAPNQYDATLVSLQRTGREMRATNAIDIDRTSINRFLASDDGRAFVHGLDTEHVNRVTAIDAVVGNRDSALERLQRTDLYREATGHDQAKLAGMFMKLQNQAGQGRWPGLLDRIEMGTLTSPAEVKTAIDGFLPNQRNGNPDYLESGADNTLRGISVLNALRSAGPDNPLATAWTNVLENPLVGPIAARGLNAANSNLGFEYDTVRSLFLTPEQSLRFITALDRGASLAEGNPERQAGGSRQPGFYVSGNDFVHWNRSGEGQAFIGGQWRSLHAQDLTRVRNTDGTTELAINENGQRSTLLRVDPRMPSLRADASTQAGTREATFAEERRVVVKAATFENPFLNDMLAAAIAGDGAGTRRAMDAFARSNEGMAFAQRGAELTANRQAEGQTLQPQASEQSGFERG
;
A
#
# COMPACT_ATOMS: atom_id res chain seq x y z
N MET A 1 -18.44 -8.15 -29.46
CA MET A 1 -17.86 -9.43 -28.97
C MET A 1 -18.33 -9.61 -27.54
N THR A 2 -18.84 -10.77 -27.12
CA THR A 2 -19.24 -10.97 -25.71
C THR A 2 -17.99 -11.17 -24.86
N ASN A 3 -17.78 -10.30 -23.86
CA ASN A 3 -16.65 -10.37 -22.93
C ASN A 3 -16.64 -11.75 -22.23
N SER A 4 -15.56 -12.51 -22.41
CA SER A 4 -15.45 -13.91 -21.96
C SER A 4 -15.18 -14.08 -20.46
N ASN A 5 -14.94 -12.99 -19.72
CA ASN A 5 -14.80 -13.02 -18.27
C ASN A 5 -15.02 -11.62 -17.64
N PRO A 6 -16.26 -11.11 -17.59
CA PRO A 6 -16.56 -9.79 -17.03
C PRO A 6 -16.27 -9.75 -15.53
N LEU A 7 -15.96 -8.56 -14.99
CA LEU A 7 -15.83 -8.37 -13.54
C LEU A 7 -17.15 -8.67 -12.83
N THR A 8 -17.07 -9.46 -11.77
CA THR A 8 -18.19 -9.64 -10.84
C THR A 8 -18.32 -8.46 -9.87
N GLU A 9 -19.46 -8.35 -9.19
CA GLU A 9 -19.67 -7.32 -8.15
C GLU A 9 -18.66 -7.48 -7.00
N ASN A 10 -18.39 -8.72 -6.55
CA ASN A 10 -17.40 -8.96 -5.51
C ASN A 10 -15.99 -8.61 -5.97
N GLU A 11 -15.63 -8.84 -7.25
CA GLU A 11 -14.35 -8.39 -7.78
C GLU A 11 -14.24 -6.85 -7.82
N LEU A 12 -15.34 -6.13 -8.08
CA LEU A 12 -15.37 -4.67 -8.00
C LEU A 12 -15.20 -4.17 -6.56
N ARG A 13 -15.88 -4.80 -5.60
CA ARG A 13 -15.70 -4.52 -4.16
C ARG A 13 -14.28 -4.83 -3.70
N ALA A 14 -13.70 -5.93 -4.18
CA ALA A 14 -12.32 -6.29 -3.91
C ALA A 14 -11.33 -5.30 -4.53
N ALA A 15 -11.58 -4.82 -5.76
CA ALA A 15 -10.79 -3.76 -6.39
C ALA A 15 -10.85 -2.46 -5.59
N ALA A 16 -12.04 -2.07 -5.12
CA ALA A 16 -12.21 -0.90 -4.25
C ALA A 16 -11.45 -1.07 -2.92
N TYR A 17 -11.59 -2.20 -2.26
CA TYR A 17 -10.98 -2.39 -0.94
C TYR A 17 -9.46 -2.61 -0.99
N PHE A 18 -8.99 -3.53 -1.83
CA PHE A 18 -7.57 -3.91 -1.86
C PHE A 18 -6.73 -3.02 -2.77
N ALA A 19 -7.17 -2.74 -4.01
CA ALA A 19 -6.36 -1.96 -4.93
C ALA A 19 -6.46 -0.45 -4.67
N VAL A 20 -7.68 0.08 -4.55
CA VAL A 20 -7.87 1.51 -4.23
C VAL A 20 -7.53 1.75 -2.75
N GLY A 21 -8.06 0.96 -1.83
CA GLY A 21 -7.77 1.11 -0.41
C GLY A 21 -6.35 0.70 -0.04
N VAL A 22 -6.09 -0.60 0.11
CA VAL A 22 -4.82 -1.12 0.68
C VAL A 22 -3.58 -0.65 -0.10
N THR A 23 -3.55 -0.81 -1.42
CA THR A 23 -2.36 -0.42 -2.20
C THR A 23 -2.18 1.10 -2.25
N SER A 24 -3.23 1.86 -2.56
CA SER A 24 -3.11 3.29 -2.89
C SER A 24 -3.13 4.22 -1.69
N GLU A 25 -3.96 3.94 -0.68
CA GLU A 25 -4.19 4.83 0.47
C GLU A 25 -3.66 4.22 1.78
N GLY A 26 -3.94 2.94 2.01
CA GLY A 26 -3.65 2.22 3.25
C GLY A 26 -2.20 1.76 3.40
N SER A 27 -1.33 2.02 2.41
CA SER A 27 0.08 1.61 2.46
C SER A 27 1.06 2.75 2.26
N ILE A 28 2.12 2.75 3.08
CA ILE A 28 3.28 3.65 2.89
C ILE A 28 4.54 2.81 2.85
N GLY A 29 5.19 2.78 1.68
CA GLY A 29 6.41 2.02 1.47
C GLY A 29 6.26 0.55 1.85
N GLY A 30 5.12 -0.07 1.53
CA GLY A 30 4.81 -1.47 1.81
C GLY A 30 4.48 -1.82 3.25
N ARG A 31 4.10 -0.84 4.08
CA ARG A 31 3.57 -1.05 5.44
C ARG A 31 2.10 -0.69 5.47
N ASP A 32 1.29 -1.48 6.16
CA ASP A 32 -0.10 -1.12 6.46
C ASP A 32 -0.12 0.04 7.47
N VAL A 33 -0.79 1.13 7.10
CA VAL A 33 -0.94 2.33 7.92
C VAL A 33 -2.41 2.68 8.17
N ALA A 34 -3.35 1.81 7.81
CA ALA A 34 -4.78 2.03 7.96
C ALA A 34 -5.21 2.17 9.43
N TYR A 35 -4.53 1.46 10.33
CA TYR A 35 -4.88 1.36 11.76
C TYR A 35 -4.09 2.31 12.65
N ARG A 36 -3.79 3.50 12.14
CA ARG A 36 -3.16 4.58 12.91
C ARG A 36 -3.60 5.95 12.39
N LEU A 37 -3.59 6.93 13.28
CA LEU A 37 -3.85 8.32 12.96
C LEU A 37 -2.65 8.92 12.22
N SER A 38 -2.87 9.21 10.95
CA SER A 38 -1.91 9.84 10.05
C SER A 38 -2.21 11.33 9.91
N PHE A 39 -1.19 12.08 9.48
CA PHE A 39 -1.31 13.50 9.17
C PHE A 39 -0.58 13.76 7.87
N ALA A 40 -1.30 14.33 6.89
CA ALA A 40 -0.73 14.71 5.61
C ALA A 40 -0.07 16.09 5.74
N GLY A 41 1.17 16.13 6.22
CA GLY A 41 1.92 17.36 6.45
C GLY A 41 3.19 17.14 7.27
N ASN A 42 3.90 18.23 7.54
CA ASN A 42 5.05 18.22 8.43
C ASN A 42 4.66 18.69 9.83
N VAL A 43 5.29 18.10 10.84
CA VAL A 43 5.22 18.61 12.22
C VAL A 43 6.57 19.25 12.51
N GLY A 44 6.59 20.58 12.53
CA GLY A 44 7.78 21.39 12.73
C GLY A 44 8.20 21.47 14.20
N ALA A 45 9.23 22.28 14.45
CA ALA A 45 9.71 22.55 15.81
C ALA A 45 8.57 23.05 16.71
N GLY A 46 8.52 22.55 17.96
CA GLY A 46 7.46 22.87 18.91
C GLY A 46 6.10 22.21 18.61
N GLY A 47 6.05 21.25 17.69
CA GLY A 47 4.83 20.50 17.37
C GLY A 47 3.89 21.20 16.39
N ARG A 48 4.31 22.31 15.76
CA ARG A 48 3.46 23.05 14.82
C ARG A 48 3.16 22.24 13.57
N MET A 49 1.88 22.18 13.21
CA MET A 49 1.40 21.44 12.07
C MET A 49 1.44 22.28 10.79
N GLU A 50 2.04 21.71 9.74
CA GLU A 50 2.13 22.28 8.39
C GLU A 50 1.45 21.33 7.40
N PRO A 51 0.12 21.40 7.25
CA PRO A 51 -0.65 20.47 6.41
C PRO A 51 -0.39 20.70 4.93
N VAL A 52 -0.39 19.59 4.18
CA VAL A 52 -0.47 19.61 2.72
C VAL A 52 -1.91 19.89 2.32
N ALA A 53 -2.09 20.91 1.48
CA ALA A 53 -3.39 21.32 0.97
C ALA A 53 -4.43 21.57 2.08
N ASN A 54 -5.61 20.96 1.99
CA ASN A 54 -6.71 21.11 2.95
C ASN A 54 -6.87 19.88 3.85
N SER A 55 -5.93 18.93 3.83
CA SER A 55 -6.07 17.68 4.55
C SER A 55 -5.83 17.83 6.05
N GLY A 56 -6.66 17.15 6.84
CA GLY A 56 -6.56 17.08 8.30
C GLY A 56 -5.86 15.80 8.76
N TYR A 57 -6.24 15.33 9.95
CA TYR A 57 -5.90 13.98 10.39
C TYR A 57 -6.69 12.94 9.59
N SER A 58 -6.09 11.79 9.34
CA SER A 58 -6.75 10.71 8.61
C SER A 58 -6.37 9.32 9.13
N PHE A 59 -7.22 8.34 8.84
CA PHE A 59 -6.96 6.92 9.10
C PHE A 59 -7.80 6.05 8.15
N GLY A 60 -7.60 4.74 8.18
CA GLY A 60 -8.41 3.78 7.44
C GLY A 60 -7.81 3.32 6.12
N THR A 61 -8.36 2.23 5.59
CA THR A 61 -7.84 1.60 4.38
C THR A 61 -8.11 2.47 3.15
N LEU A 62 -9.26 3.15 3.11
CA LEU A 62 -9.60 4.12 2.06
C LEU A 62 -9.26 5.58 2.43
N GLN A 63 -8.57 5.77 3.56
CA GLN A 63 -8.17 7.06 4.12
C GLN A 63 -9.32 8.06 4.28
N ILE A 64 -9.92 8.07 5.47
CA ILE A 64 -10.96 9.02 5.87
C ILE A 64 -10.29 10.26 6.45
N ASP A 65 -10.48 11.41 5.81
CA ASP A 65 -10.03 12.72 6.33
C ASP A 65 -11.03 13.26 7.35
N LEU A 66 -10.62 13.32 8.62
CA LEU A 66 -11.46 13.75 9.73
C LEU A 66 -11.85 15.23 9.68
N GLY A 67 -11.07 16.06 8.99
CA GLY A 67 -11.40 17.46 8.75
C GLY A 67 -12.51 17.62 7.72
N GLN A 68 -12.68 16.65 6.81
CA GLN A 68 -13.80 16.62 5.85
C GLN A 68 -14.98 15.79 6.34
N HIS A 69 -14.75 14.89 7.31
CA HIS A 69 -15.74 14.05 7.97
C HIS A 69 -15.76 14.27 9.48
N PRO A 70 -16.16 15.48 9.95
CA PRO A 70 -16.12 15.81 11.37
C PRO A 70 -17.02 14.92 12.24
N GLU A 71 -18.05 14.30 11.66
CA GLU A 71 -18.87 13.26 12.29
C GLU A 71 -18.04 12.04 12.69
N VAL A 72 -17.14 11.59 11.81
CA VAL A 72 -16.29 10.41 12.05
C VAL A 72 -15.28 10.68 13.16
N ALA A 73 -14.81 11.93 13.31
CA ALA A 73 -13.92 12.29 14.42
C ALA A 73 -14.57 12.08 15.79
N ARG A 74 -15.88 12.37 15.89
CA ARG A 74 -16.66 12.12 17.11
C ARG A 74 -16.85 10.63 17.35
N ASP A 75 -17.21 9.88 16.32
CA ASP A 75 -17.39 8.43 16.42
C ASP A 75 -16.10 7.70 16.80
N LEU A 76 -14.95 8.15 16.27
CA LEU A 76 -13.63 7.69 16.65
C LEU A 76 -13.39 7.89 18.15
N LEU A 77 -13.61 9.09 18.68
CA LEU A 77 -13.38 9.35 20.11
C LEU A 77 -14.38 8.62 21.01
N ASN A 78 -15.62 8.43 20.57
CA ASN A 78 -16.61 7.62 21.28
C ASN A 78 -16.22 6.14 21.30
N GLY A 79 -15.72 5.61 20.18
CA GLY A 79 -15.15 4.27 20.11
C GLY A 79 -13.95 4.11 21.04
N TYR A 80 -13.02 5.06 20.99
CA TYR A 80 -11.85 5.13 21.86
C TYR A 80 -12.23 5.12 23.35
N GLN A 81 -13.16 5.97 23.79
CA GLN A 81 -13.57 6.06 25.19
C GLN A 81 -14.22 4.76 25.69
N ARG A 82 -15.06 4.13 24.87
CA ARG A 82 -15.66 2.82 25.19
C ARG A 82 -14.60 1.75 25.35
N TRP A 83 -13.62 1.70 24.44
CA TRP A 83 -12.51 0.77 24.53
C TRP A 83 -11.62 1.04 25.75
N ALA A 84 -11.29 2.31 26.01
CA ALA A 84 -10.46 2.75 27.13
C ALA A 84 -11.04 2.32 28.48
N ALA A 85 -12.36 2.44 28.66
CA ALA A 85 -13.06 2.04 29.88
C ALA A 85 -12.94 0.55 30.22
N MET A 86 -12.65 -0.30 29.22
CA MET A 86 -12.46 -1.74 29.37
C MET A 86 -10.99 -2.15 29.60
N GLN A 87 -10.05 -1.20 29.51
CA GLN A 87 -8.63 -1.52 29.65
C GLN A 87 -8.19 -1.61 31.12
N PRO A 88 -7.20 -2.47 31.45
CA PRO A 88 -6.64 -2.54 32.80
C PRO A 88 -6.06 -1.20 33.28
N ASP A 89 -5.52 -0.40 32.36
CA ASP A 89 -4.91 0.91 32.61
C ASP A 89 -5.84 2.09 32.28
N ARG A 90 -7.17 1.88 32.35
CA ARG A 90 -8.18 2.90 31.99
C ARG A 90 -7.95 4.30 32.57
N ALA A 91 -7.42 4.41 33.79
CA ALA A 91 -7.17 5.69 34.44
C ALA A 91 -6.16 6.57 33.70
N ALA A 92 -5.28 5.98 32.89
CA ALA A 92 -4.33 6.68 32.03
C ALA A 92 -4.87 6.94 30.60
N LEU A 93 -5.97 6.29 30.22
CA LEU A 93 -6.52 6.32 28.86
C LEU A 93 -7.80 7.17 28.75
N GLU A 94 -8.68 7.14 29.76
CA GLU A 94 -9.93 7.89 29.74
C GLU A 94 -9.65 9.41 29.67
N LEU A 95 -10.21 10.09 28.67
CA LEU A 95 -10.11 11.55 28.59
C LEU A 95 -11.19 12.18 29.48
N ALA A 96 -10.80 13.14 30.31
CA ALA A 96 -11.75 14.01 30.98
C ALA A 96 -12.55 14.85 29.96
N PRO A 97 -13.74 15.38 30.30
CA PRO A 97 -14.60 16.09 29.33
C PRO A 97 -13.90 17.20 28.54
N ASN A 98 -13.07 18.01 29.21
CA ASN A 98 -12.29 19.07 28.56
C ASN A 98 -11.21 18.53 27.61
N GLN A 99 -10.56 17.41 27.95
CA GLN A 99 -9.59 16.74 27.10
C GLN A 99 -10.26 16.11 25.88
N TYR A 100 -11.44 15.51 26.06
CA TYR A 100 -12.26 14.99 24.97
C TYR A 100 -12.61 16.11 23.98
N ASP A 101 -13.17 17.23 24.45
CA ASP A 101 -13.57 18.34 23.58
C ASP A 101 -12.37 18.97 22.85
N ALA A 102 -11.25 19.16 23.54
CA ALA A 102 -10.03 19.69 22.92
C ALA A 102 -9.45 18.75 21.86
N THR A 103 -9.48 17.43 22.12
CA THR A 103 -9.03 16.42 21.15
C THR A 103 -9.97 16.37 19.96
N LEU A 104 -11.29 16.41 20.18
CA LEU A 104 -12.30 16.39 19.13
C LEU A 104 -12.13 17.58 18.17
N VAL A 105 -12.01 18.79 18.72
CA VAL A 105 -11.77 20.00 17.91
C VAL A 105 -10.48 19.85 17.10
N SER A 106 -9.42 19.29 17.70
CA SER A 106 -8.15 19.10 16.99
C SER A 106 -8.26 18.11 15.83
N LEU A 107 -9.00 17.02 16.02
CA LEU A 107 -9.26 16.00 14.98
C LEU A 107 -10.13 16.54 13.84
N GLN A 108 -11.10 17.41 14.15
CA GLN A 108 -12.05 17.98 13.17
C GLN A 108 -11.48 19.11 12.32
N ARG A 109 -10.26 19.59 12.58
CA ARG A 109 -9.68 20.67 11.79
C ARG A 109 -9.30 20.20 10.39
N THR A 110 -9.65 21.01 9.41
CA THR A 110 -9.09 20.96 8.05
C THR A 110 -7.67 21.52 8.01
N GLY A 111 -6.92 21.20 6.97
CA GLY A 111 -5.58 21.77 6.77
C GLY A 111 -5.58 23.30 6.65
N ARG A 112 -6.66 23.92 6.16
CA ARG A 112 -6.81 25.39 6.17
C ARG A 112 -6.94 25.95 7.58
N GLU A 113 -7.77 25.33 8.42
CA GLU A 113 -7.99 25.76 9.81
C GLU A 113 -6.75 25.56 10.67
N MET A 114 -6.03 24.45 10.48
CA MET A 114 -4.75 24.20 11.15
C MET A 114 -3.73 25.31 10.85
N ARG A 115 -3.62 25.73 9.59
CA ARG A 115 -2.74 26.85 9.19
C ARG A 115 -3.19 28.18 9.78
N ALA A 116 -4.50 28.47 9.74
CA ALA A 116 -5.05 29.72 10.26
C ALA A 116 -4.87 29.86 11.78
N THR A 117 -4.84 28.74 12.50
CA THR A 117 -4.77 28.71 13.97
C THR A 117 -3.39 28.35 14.53
N ASN A 118 -2.39 28.12 13.67
CA ASN A 118 -1.08 27.60 14.06
C ASN A 118 -1.21 26.34 14.94
N ALA A 119 -2.04 25.39 14.51
CA ALA A 119 -2.35 24.20 15.29
C ALA A 119 -1.09 23.41 15.68
N ILE A 120 -1.13 22.84 16.88
CA ILE A 120 -0.11 21.93 17.42
C ILE A 120 -0.62 20.50 17.29
N ASP A 121 0.29 19.57 16.99
CA ASP A 121 0.00 18.14 16.91
C ASP A 121 -0.50 17.60 18.26
N ILE A 122 -1.46 16.67 18.22
CA ILE A 122 -1.94 15.99 19.42
C ILE A 122 -1.00 14.83 19.77
N ASP A 123 -0.99 14.41 21.04
CA ASP A 123 -0.44 13.10 21.37
C ASP A 123 -1.38 12.01 20.83
N ARG A 124 -0.89 11.26 19.84
CA ARG A 124 -1.64 10.22 19.14
C ARG A 124 -1.50 8.85 19.78
N THR A 125 -0.66 8.71 20.82
CA THR A 125 -0.22 7.41 21.34
C THR A 125 -1.39 6.52 21.75
N SER A 126 -2.31 7.03 22.58
CA SER A 126 -3.45 6.25 23.06
C SER A 126 -4.48 5.98 21.96
N ILE A 127 -4.74 6.96 21.07
CA ILE A 127 -5.64 6.77 19.92
C ILE A 127 -5.09 5.72 18.97
N ASN A 128 -3.78 5.72 18.71
CA ASN A 128 -3.12 4.70 17.89
C ASN A 128 -3.16 3.32 18.55
N ARG A 129 -3.08 3.25 19.89
CA ARG A 129 -3.26 1.99 20.61
C ARG A 129 -4.68 1.45 20.44
N PHE A 130 -5.70 2.31 20.47
CA PHE A 130 -7.06 1.92 20.14
C PHE A 130 -7.18 1.45 18.69
N LEU A 131 -6.74 2.26 17.72
CA LEU A 131 -6.84 1.90 16.29
C LEU A 131 -6.13 0.58 15.96
N ALA A 132 -5.04 0.26 16.66
CA ALA A 132 -4.31 -0.99 16.50
C ALA A 132 -4.97 -2.20 17.17
N SER A 133 -5.91 -2.00 18.10
CA SER A 133 -6.66 -3.06 18.79
C SER A 133 -7.71 -3.71 17.88
N ASP A 134 -8.24 -4.86 18.28
CA ASP A 134 -9.31 -5.52 17.51
C ASP A 134 -10.57 -4.65 17.41
N ASP A 135 -10.95 -3.95 18.49
CA ASP A 135 -12.07 -3.01 18.50
C ASP A 135 -11.84 -1.84 17.52
N GLY A 136 -10.64 -1.27 17.52
CA GLY A 136 -10.28 -0.19 16.60
C GLY A 136 -10.23 -0.66 15.15
N ARG A 137 -9.64 -1.82 14.88
CA ARG A 137 -9.60 -2.42 13.53
C ARG A 137 -11.01 -2.73 13.01
N ALA A 138 -11.90 -3.23 13.86
CA ALA A 138 -13.30 -3.47 13.52
C ALA A 138 -14.04 -2.16 13.23
N PHE A 139 -13.83 -1.11 14.03
CA PHE A 139 -14.39 0.22 13.79
C PHE A 139 -13.93 0.79 12.44
N VAL A 140 -12.62 0.81 12.18
CA VAL A 140 -12.04 1.28 10.92
C VAL A 140 -12.61 0.49 9.74
N HIS A 141 -12.67 -0.83 9.87
CA HIS A 141 -13.18 -1.69 8.80
C HIS A 141 -14.67 -1.43 8.51
N GLY A 142 -15.49 -1.17 9.53
CA GLY A 142 -16.89 -0.78 9.33
C GLY A 142 -17.03 0.46 8.44
N LEU A 143 -16.25 1.50 8.72
CA LEU A 143 -16.23 2.72 7.92
C LEU A 143 -15.71 2.47 6.49
N ASP A 144 -14.64 1.68 6.34
CA ASP A 144 -14.11 1.30 5.02
C ASP A 144 -15.18 0.55 4.20
N THR A 145 -15.92 -0.37 4.82
CA THR A 145 -16.98 -1.14 4.16
C THR A 145 -18.14 -0.25 3.71
N GLU A 146 -18.58 0.69 4.55
CA GLU A 146 -19.57 1.69 4.13
C GLU A 146 -19.07 2.51 2.94
N HIS A 147 -17.79 2.90 2.95
CA HIS A 147 -17.20 3.65 1.86
C HIS A 147 -17.15 2.83 0.57
N VAL A 148 -16.67 1.58 0.62
CA VAL A 148 -16.68 0.67 -0.55
C VAL A 148 -18.08 0.55 -1.12
N ASN A 149 -19.08 0.25 -0.28
CA ASN A 149 -20.46 0.09 -0.72
C ASN A 149 -20.99 1.35 -1.42
N ARG A 150 -20.58 2.56 -1.00
CA ARG A 150 -20.95 3.81 -1.68
C ARG A 150 -20.27 3.98 -3.04
N VAL A 151 -18.98 3.70 -3.16
CA VAL A 151 -18.25 3.88 -4.45
C VAL A 151 -18.56 2.78 -5.46
N THR A 152 -19.06 1.63 -5.00
CA THR A 152 -19.54 0.54 -5.86
C THR A 152 -21.06 0.47 -5.96
N ALA A 153 -21.79 1.43 -5.40
CA ALA A 153 -23.25 1.47 -5.50
C ALA A 153 -23.69 1.66 -6.95
N ILE A 154 -24.77 0.98 -7.31
CA ILE A 154 -25.47 1.09 -8.59
C ILE A 154 -26.90 1.50 -8.26
N ASP A 155 -27.35 2.66 -8.73
CA ASP A 155 -28.76 3.03 -8.71
C ASP A 155 -29.50 2.41 -9.92
N ALA A 156 -30.75 2.03 -9.70
CA ALA A 156 -31.65 1.59 -10.76
C ALA A 156 -32.12 2.77 -11.63
N VAL A 157 -32.09 4.00 -11.11
CA VAL A 157 -32.54 5.21 -11.81
C VAL A 157 -31.34 5.97 -12.36
N VAL A 158 -31.24 6.01 -13.69
CA VAL A 158 -30.18 6.74 -14.41
C VAL A 158 -30.24 8.24 -14.13
N GLY A 159 -29.08 8.83 -13.79
CA GLY A 159 -28.89 10.30 -13.74
C GLY A 159 -29.16 10.92 -12.37
N ASN A 160 -29.33 10.11 -11.32
CA ASN A 160 -29.55 10.59 -9.97
C ASN A 160 -28.45 10.08 -9.04
N ARG A 161 -27.46 10.93 -8.75
CA ARG A 161 -26.35 10.62 -7.83
C ARG A 161 -25.51 9.40 -8.23
N ASP A 162 -25.48 9.08 -9.52
CA ASP A 162 -24.66 7.99 -10.07
C ASP A 162 -23.23 8.06 -9.51
N SER A 163 -22.73 6.91 -9.07
CA SER A 163 -21.30 6.77 -8.80
C SER A 163 -20.52 6.85 -10.11
N ALA A 164 -19.24 7.20 -10.02
CA ALA A 164 -18.35 7.23 -11.19
C ALA A 164 -18.27 5.84 -11.85
N LEU A 165 -18.28 4.78 -11.04
CA LEU A 165 -18.29 3.40 -11.51
C LEU A 165 -19.60 3.03 -12.22
N GLU A 166 -20.74 3.39 -11.65
CA GLU A 166 -22.05 3.11 -12.23
C GLU A 166 -22.20 3.70 -13.64
N ARG A 167 -21.83 4.97 -13.82
CA ARG A 167 -21.89 5.59 -15.14
C ARG A 167 -20.85 5.00 -16.10
N LEU A 168 -19.64 4.70 -15.61
CA LEU A 168 -18.62 3.99 -16.41
C LEU A 168 -19.13 2.64 -16.93
N GLN A 169 -19.80 1.84 -16.10
CA GLN A 169 -20.32 0.51 -16.47
C GLN A 169 -21.35 0.56 -17.60
N ARG A 170 -21.94 1.73 -17.86
CA ARG A 170 -22.88 1.94 -18.95
C ARG A 170 -22.21 2.28 -20.28
N THR A 171 -20.93 2.63 -20.28
CA THR A 171 -20.18 2.96 -21.49
C THR A 171 -19.83 1.73 -22.31
N ASP A 172 -19.78 1.88 -23.63
CA ASP A 172 -19.35 0.79 -24.53
C ASP A 172 -17.89 0.41 -24.26
N LEU A 173 -17.03 1.40 -23.97
CA LEU A 173 -15.64 1.17 -23.55
C LEU A 173 -15.54 0.14 -22.42
N TYR A 174 -16.37 0.27 -21.38
CA TYR A 174 -16.35 -0.68 -20.25
C TYR A 174 -17.00 -2.03 -20.60
N ARG A 175 -18.14 -2.02 -21.30
CA ARG A 175 -18.88 -3.26 -21.61
C ARG A 175 -18.12 -4.17 -22.58
N GLU A 176 -17.38 -3.57 -23.51
CA GLU A 176 -16.60 -4.29 -24.52
C GLU A 176 -15.17 -4.61 -24.07
N ALA A 177 -14.68 -3.93 -23.03
CA ALA A 177 -13.37 -4.19 -22.43
C ALA A 177 -13.26 -5.62 -21.88
N THR A 178 -12.03 -6.16 -21.86
CA THR A 178 -11.73 -7.42 -21.17
C THR A 178 -11.96 -7.29 -19.66
N GLY A 179 -12.13 -8.39 -18.94
CA GLY A 179 -12.15 -8.36 -17.48
C GLY A 179 -10.92 -7.66 -16.86
N HIS A 180 -9.73 -7.75 -17.47
CA HIS A 180 -8.55 -7.05 -16.92
C HIS A 180 -8.66 -5.54 -17.11
N ASP A 181 -9.14 -5.11 -18.27
CA ASP A 181 -9.33 -3.69 -18.60
C ASP A 181 -10.50 -3.06 -17.84
N GLN A 182 -11.57 -3.83 -17.60
CA GLN A 182 -12.65 -3.43 -16.71
C GLN A 182 -12.12 -3.14 -15.30
N ALA A 183 -11.23 -3.97 -14.75
CA ALA A 183 -10.61 -3.71 -13.45
C ALA A 183 -9.77 -2.43 -13.46
N LYS A 184 -9.00 -2.18 -14.54
CA LYS A 184 -8.20 -0.96 -14.69
C LYS A 184 -9.09 0.29 -14.73
N LEU A 185 -10.13 0.28 -15.57
CA LEU A 185 -11.09 1.38 -15.70
C LEU A 185 -11.82 1.62 -14.37
N ALA A 186 -12.39 0.58 -13.77
CA ALA A 186 -13.09 0.67 -12.49
C ALA A 186 -12.19 1.25 -11.38
N GLY A 187 -10.96 0.72 -11.25
CA GLY A 187 -9.99 1.20 -10.26
C GLY A 187 -9.68 2.69 -10.40
N MET A 188 -9.39 3.15 -11.63
CA MET A 188 -9.12 4.57 -11.89
C MET A 188 -10.32 5.46 -11.54
N PHE A 189 -11.54 5.08 -11.94
CA PHE A 189 -12.73 5.88 -11.66
C PHE A 189 -13.13 5.90 -10.18
N MET A 190 -13.02 4.77 -9.47
CA MET A 190 -13.22 4.71 -8.02
C MET A 190 -12.20 5.57 -7.28
N LYS A 191 -10.92 5.50 -7.66
CA LYS A 191 -9.86 6.34 -7.07
C LYS A 191 -10.09 7.82 -7.35
N LEU A 192 -10.46 8.18 -8.58
CA LEU A 192 -10.73 9.56 -8.96
C LEU A 192 -11.92 10.13 -8.18
N GLN A 193 -12.98 9.34 -7.98
CA GLN A 193 -14.10 9.70 -7.11
C GLN A 193 -13.66 9.86 -5.65
N ASN A 194 -12.82 8.95 -5.13
CA ASN A 194 -12.29 9.06 -3.77
C ASN A 194 -11.51 10.37 -3.55
N GLN A 195 -10.65 10.74 -4.50
CA GLN A 195 -9.75 11.89 -4.36
C GLN A 195 -10.35 13.24 -4.73
N ALA A 196 -11.30 13.28 -5.66
CA ALA A 196 -11.80 14.52 -6.24
C ALA A 196 -13.32 14.66 -6.22
N GLY A 197 -14.05 13.69 -5.64
CA GLY A 197 -15.52 13.66 -5.70
C GLY A 197 -16.00 13.75 -7.15
N GLN A 198 -17.01 14.58 -7.41
CA GLN A 198 -17.56 14.83 -8.75
C GLN A 198 -16.77 15.85 -9.58
N GLY A 199 -15.64 16.37 -9.08
CA GLY A 199 -14.94 17.49 -9.73
C GLY A 199 -14.24 17.14 -11.05
N ARG A 200 -13.99 15.86 -11.34
CA ARG A 200 -13.13 15.43 -12.46
C ARG A 200 -13.70 14.31 -13.32
N TRP A 201 -14.29 13.28 -12.71
CA TRP A 201 -14.74 12.11 -13.46
C TRP A 201 -15.90 12.37 -14.45
N PRO A 202 -16.84 13.33 -14.25
CA PRO A 202 -17.94 13.52 -15.21
C PRO A 202 -17.45 13.90 -16.60
N GLY A 203 -16.52 14.86 -16.69
CA GLY A 203 -15.93 15.26 -17.98
C GLY A 203 -15.06 14.18 -18.62
N LEU A 204 -14.51 13.25 -17.83
CA LEU A 204 -13.80 12.09 -18.35
C LEU A 204 -14.77 11.08 -18.98
N LEU A 205 -15.93 10.87 -18.37
CA LEU A 205 -16.99 10.02 -18.94
C LEU A 205 -17.62 10.63 -20.18
N ASP A 206 -17.85 11.94 -20.21
CA ASP A 206 -18.34 12.62 -21.42
C ASP A 206 -17.40 12.35 -22.61
N ARG A 207 -16.07 12.37 -22.37
CA ARG A 207 -15.06 12.06 -23.38
C ARG A 207 -15.06 10.60 -23.84
N ILE A 208 -15.33 9.65 -22.94
CA ILE A 208 -15.51 8.23 -23.27
C ILE A 208 -16.78 8.03 -24.09
N GLU A 209 -17.90 8.63 -23.68
CA GLU A 209 -19.19 8.55 -24.36
C GLU A 209 -19.15 9.18 -25.76
N MET A 210 -18.36 10.23 -25.95
CA MET A 210 -18.08 10.82 -27.28
C MET A 210 -17.08 10.00 -28.13
N GLY A 211 -16.54 8.91 -27.60
CA GLY A 211 -15.55 8.08 -28.31
C GLY A 211 -14.17 8.72 -28.46
N THR A 212 -13.86 9.77 -27.69
CA THR A 212 -12.53 10.43 -27.70
C THR A 212 -11.51 9.76 -26.78
N LEU A 213 -11.98 8.86 -25.91
CA LEU A 213 -11.18 7.98 -25.07
C LEU A 213 -11.72 6.56 -25.27
N THR A 214 -10.88 5.70 -25.83
CA THR A 214 -11.25 4.39 -26.39
C THR A 214 -10.48 3.23 -25.76
N SER A 215 -9.58 3.51 -24.82
CA SER A 215 -8.84 2.49 -24.09
C SER A 215 -8.52 2.90 -22.64
N PRO A 216 -8.23 1.95 -21.73
CA PRO A 216 -7.76 2.28 -20.39
C PRO A 216 -6.49 3.14 -20.37
N ALA A 217 -5.58 2.94 -21.33
CA ALA A 217 -4.35 3.72 -21.43
C ALA A 217 -4.61 5.20 -21.77
N GLU A 218 -5.58 5.46 -22.66
CA GLU A 218 -6.01 6.83 -22.99
C GLU A 218 -6.72 7.50 -21.81
N VAL A 219 -7.54 6.75 -21.07
CA VAL A 219 -8.17 7.22 -19.83
C VAL A 219 -7.11 7.60 -18.79
N LYS A 220 -6.08 6.76 -18.60
CA LYS A 220 -4.96 7.06 -17.71
C LYS A 220 -4.22 8.32 -18.14
N THR A 221 -3.85 8.41 -19.41
CA THR A 221 -3.18 9.60 -19.98
C THR A 221 -4.00 10.87 -19.75
N ALA A 222 -5.33 10.78 -19.86
CA ALA A 222 -6.22 11.91 -19.60
C ALA A 222 -6.24 12.32 -18.11
N ILE A 223 -6.13 11.36 -17.18
CA ILE A 223 -6.02 11.63 -15.74
C ILE A 223 -4.70 12.35 -15.43
N ASP A 224 -3.60 11.88 -16.00
CA ASP A 224 -2.25 12.45 -15.82
C ASP A 224 -2.18 13.91 -16.30
N GLY A 225 -3.02 14.27 -17.28
CA GLY A 225 -3.13 15.63 -17.79
C GLY A 225 -4.02 16.57 -16.97
N PHE A 226 -4.66 16.13 -15.88
CA PHE A 226 -5.62 16.99 -15.15
C PHE A 226 -4.94 18.10 -14.34
N LEU A 227 -3.75 17.84 -13.81
CA LEU A 227 -3.01 18.78 -12.98
C LEU A 227 -1.55 18.78 -13.42
N PRO A 228 -0.85 19.93 -13.30
CA PRO A 228 0.57 19.94 -13.57
C PRO A 228 1.33 19.16 -12.48
N ASN A 229 2.39 18.48 -12.90
CA ASN A 229 3.33 17.85 -12.00
C ASN A 229 3.94 18.87 -11.02
N GLN A 230 4.43 18.35 -9.90
CA GLN A 230 5.10 19.14 -8.89
C GLN A 230 6.36 19.80 -9.46
N ARG A 231 6.84 20.88 -8.83
CA ARG A 231 8.02 21.63 -9.31
C ARG A 231 9.29 20.80 -9.45
N ASN A 232 9.39 19.68 -8.74
CA ASN A 232 10.50 18.73 -8.79
C ASN A 232 10.32 17.64 -9.87
N GLY A 233 9.29 17.74 -10.71
CA GLY A 233 8.96 16.77 -11.75
C GLY A 233 8.14 15.56 -11.27
N ASN A 234 7.87 15.44 -9.96
CA ASN A 234 7.07 14.33 -9.45
C ASN A 234 5.61 14.44 -9.90
N PRO A 235 4.93 13.30 -10.12
CA PRO A 235 3.50 13.25 -10.40
C PRO A 235 2.67 14.05 -9.40
N ASP A 236 1.55 14.57 -9.87
CA ASP A 236 0.54 15.14 -9.00
C ASP A 236 -0.20 14.04 -8.19
N TYR A 237 -1.08 14.44 -7.28
CA TYR A 237 -1.77 13.49 -6.39
C TYR A 237 -2.81 12.61 -7.12
N LEU A 238 -3.36 13.08 -8.25
CA LEU A 238 -4.28 12.32 -9.10
C LEU A 238 -3.51 11.26 -9.91
N GLU A 239 -2.43 11.66 -10.59
CA GLU A 239 -1.57 10.73 -11.34
C GLU A 239 -1.00 9.65 -10.41
N SER A 240 -0.33 10.04 -9.31
CA SER A 240 0.24 9.08 -8.36
C SER A 240 -0.81 8.19 -7.71
N GLY A 241 -2.00 8.73 -7.44
CA GLY A 241 -3.14 7.98 -6.95
C GLY A 241 -3.60 6.90 -7.92
N ALA A 242 -3.75 7.25 -9.20
CA ALA A 242 -4.11 6.31 -10.26
C ALA A 242 -3.02 5.24 -10.47
N ASP A 243 -1.74 5.62 -10.48
CA ASP A 243 -0.61 4.69 -10.62
C ASP A 243 -0.58 3.65 -9.50
N ASN A 244 -0.71 4.09 -8.24
CA ASN A 244 -0.76 3.17 -7.10
C ASN A 244 -1.94 2.21 -7.21
N THR A 245 -3.11 2.71 -7.58
CA THR A 245 -4.30 1.88 -7.77
C THR A 245 -4.06 0.85 -8.88
N LEU A 246 -3.50 1.25 -10.02
CA LEU A 246 -3.22 0.35 -11.14
C LEU A 246 -2.21 -0.74 -10.76
N ARG A 247 -1.21 -0.44 -9.91
CA ARG A 247 -0.33 -1.47 -9.33
C ARG A 247 -1.11 -2.51 -8.52
N GLY A 248 -2.06 -2.08 -7.70
CA GLY A 248 -2.96 -2.98 -6.97
C GLY A 248 -3.85 -3.79 -7.92
N ILE A 249 -4.40 -3.15 -8.96
CA ILE A 249 -5.20 -3.83 -9.99
C ILE A 249 -4.39 -4.91 -10.71
N SER A 250 -3.09 -4.69 -10.94
CA SER A 250 -2.22 -5.73 -11.49
C SER A 250 -2.14 -6.96 -10.59
N VAL A 251 -2.05 -6.79 -9.27
CA VAL A 251 -2.11 -7.91 -8.30
C VAL A 251 -3.46 -8.61 -8.35
N LEU A 252 -4.56 -7.87 -8.35
CA LEU A 252 -5.91 -8.42 -8.49
C LEU A 252 -6.06 -9.23 -9.77
N ASN A 253 -5.61 -8.70 -10.92
CA ASN A 253 -5.67 -9.41 -12.19
C ASN A 253 -4.76 -10.64 -12.22
N ALA A 254 -3.62 -10.61 -11.53
CA ALA A 254 -2.75 -11.78 -11.37
C ALA A 254 -3.45 -12.87 -10.54
N LEU A 255 -4.09 -12.52 -9.42
CA LEU A 255 -4.85 -13.46 -8.59
C LEU A 255 -6.07 -14.04 -9.35
N ARG A 256 -6.81 -13.21 -10.09
CA ARG A 256 -7.90 -13.67 -10.98
C ARG A 256 -7.44 -14.63 -12.07
N SER A 257 -6.19 -14.49 -12.52
CA SER A 257 -5.63 -15.29 -13.61
C SER A 257 -4.81 -16.48 -13.11
N ALA A 258 -4.68 -16.63 -11.79
CA ALA A 258 -3.88 -17.67 -11.18
C ALA A 258 -4.42 -19.05 -11.58
N GLY A 259 -3.51 -19.97 -11.89
CA GLY A 259 -3.90 -21.32 -12.29
C GLY A 259 -4.59 -22.07 -11.13
N PRO A 260 -5.45 -23.06 -11.41
CA PRO A 260 -6.14 -23.83 -10.37
C PRO A 260 -5.18 -24.54 -9.39
N ASP A 261 -3.96 -24.86 -9.85
CA ASP A 261 -2.92 -25.48 -9.03
C ASP A 261 -2.11 -24.45 -8.20
N ASN A 262 -2.32 -23.14 -8.40
CA ASN A 262 -1.70 -22.11 -7.57
C ASN A 262 -2.45 -22.05 -6.22
N PRO A 263 -1.79 -22.26 -5.06
CA PRO A 263 -2.48 -22.22 -3.77
C PRO A 263 -3.14 -20.87 -3.46
N LEU A 264 -2.68 -19.77 -4.07
CA LEU A 264 -3.32 -18.47 -3.96
C LEU A 264 -4.63 -18.36 -4.74
N ALA A 265 -4.88 -19.21 -5.73
CA ALA A 265 -6.14 -19.21 -6.47
C ALA A 265 -7.31 -19.58 -5.54
N THR A 266 -7.16 -20.65 -4.76
CA THR A 266 -8.15 -21.05 -3.75
C THR A 266 -8.31 -19.97 -2.67
N ALA A 267 -7.20 -19.45 -2.14
CA ALA A 267 -7.25 -18.36 -1.16
C ALA A 267 -8.00 -17.13 -1.69
N TRP A 268 -7.75 -16.76 -2.95
CA TRP A 268 -8.43 -15.64 -3.59
C TRP A 268 -9.92 -15.90 -3.80
N THR A 269 -10.31 -17.09 -4.27
CA THR A 269 -11.72 -17.48 -4.42
C THR A 269 -12.46 -17.38 -3.08
N ASN A 270 -11.86 -17.89 -2.00
CA ASN A 270 -12.46 -17.85 -0.67
C ASN A 270 -12.61 -16.42 -0.15
N VAL A 271 -11.60 -15.56 -0.35
CA VAL A 271 -11.68 -14.13 -0.01
C VAL A 271 -12.75 -13.42 -0.84
N LEU A 272 -12.92 -13.79 -2.11
CA LEU A 272 -13.92 -13.19 -3.00
C LEU A 272 -15.36 -13.57 -2.65
N GLU A 273 -15.62 -14.60 -1.84
CA GLU A 273 -16.97 -14.87 -1.33
C GLU A 273 -17.50 -13.68 -0.52
N ASN A 274 -16.62 -13.05 0.26
CA ASN A 274 -16.89 -11.78 0.93
C ASN A 274 -15.59 -10.96 1.07
N PRO A 275 -15.24 -10.11 0.08
CA PRO A 275 -14.02 -9.31 0.12
C PRO A 275 -14.00 -8.28 1.26
N LEU A 276 -15.16 -7.99 1.86
CA LEU A 276 -15.36 -7.05 2.96
C LEU A 276 -15.64 -7.77 4.29
N VAL A 277 -15.19 -9.02 4.46
CA VAL A 277 -15.29 -9.73 5.75
C VAL A 277 -14.48 -9.04 6.87
N GLY A 278 -13.39 -8.38 6.49
CA GLY A 278 -12.51 -7.66 7.41
C GLY A 278 -11.55 -8.55 8.20
N PRO A 279 -10.44 -7.98 8.72
CA PRO A 279 -9.35 -8.76 9.31
C PRO A 279 -9.71 -9.48 10.61
N ILE A 280 -10.62 -8.91 11.41
CA ILE A 280 -11.03 -9.51 12.70
C ILE A 280 -12.00 -10.66 12.47
N ALA A 281 -13.05 -10.45 11.67
CA ALA A 281 -14.03 -11.50 11.42
C ALA A 281 -13.45 -12.65 10.57
N ALA A 282 -12.51 -12.37 9.65
CA ALA A 282 -11.82 -13.41 8.89
C ALA A 282 -11.07 -14.42 9.77
N ARG A 283 -10.56 -13.98 10.93
CA ARG A 283 -9.85 -14.82 11.90
C ARG A 283 -10.79 -15.50 12.90
N GLY A 284 -12.09 -15.20 12.85
CA GLY A 284 -13.10 -15.85 13.67
C GLY A 284 -13.30 -17.33 13.29
N LEU A 285 -14.05 -18.05 14.11
CA LEU A 285 -14.43 -19.43 13.81
C LEU A 285 -15.33 -19.45 12.57
N ASN A 286 -14.82 -20.01 11.47
CA ASN A 286 -15.58 -20.27 10.26
C ASN A 286 -15.59 -21.78 9.98
N ALA A 287 -16.75 -22.41 10.21
CA ALA A 287 -16.91 -23.84 10.02
C ALA A 287 -16.85 -24.27 8.54
N ALA A 288 -17.15 -23.37 7.61
CA ALA A 288 -17.10 -23.63 6.17
C ALA A 288 -15.67 -23.51 5.62
N ASN A 289 -14.84 -22.65 6.23
CA ASN A 289 -13.44 -22.48 5.87
C ASN A 289 -12.60 -22.06 7.09
N SER A 290 -11.94 -23.04 7.72
CA SER A 290 -11.08 -22.79 8.88
C SER A 290 -9.81 -21.99 8.56
N ASN A 291 -9.46 -21.84 7.28
CA ASN A 291 -8.23 -21.18 6.84
C ASN A 291 -8.45 -19.72 6.40
N LEU A 292 -9.70 -19.24 6.41
CA LEU A 292 -10.06 -17.92 5.88
C LEU A 292 -9.19 -16.79 6.45
N GLY A 293 -8.85 -16.83 7.74
CA GLY A 293 -7.97 -15.83 8.36
C GLY A 293 -6.58 -15.78 7.74
N PHE A 294 -5.96 -16.94 7.49
CA PHE A 294 -4.63 -17.02 6.85
C PHE A 294 -4.69 -16.57 5.38
N GLU A 295 -5.73 -17.00 4.68
CA GLU A 295 -5.97 -16.68 3.27
C GLU A 295 -6.18 -15.17 3.09
N TYR A 296 -7.04 -14.56 3.93
CA TYR A 296 -7.31 -13.14 3.92
C TYR A 296 -6.08 -12.30 4.25
N ASP A 297 -5.35 -12.65 5.31
CA ASP A 297 -4.14 -11.91 5.70
C ASP A 297 -3.05 -12.00 4.62
N THR A 298 -2.90 -13.18 3.99
CA THR A 298 -1.97 -13.37 2.87
C THR A 298 -2.38 -12.50 1.69
N VAL A 299 -3.64 -12.60 1.24
CA VAL A 299 -4.16 -11.80 0.11
C VAL A 299 -3.98 -10.31 0.39
N ARG A 300 -4.42 -9.81 1.55
CA ARG A 300 -4.26 -8.40 1.93
C ARG A 300 -2.80 -7.96 1.87
N SER A 301 -1.89 -8.78 2.39
CA SER A 301 -0.45 -8.48 2.41
C SER A 301 0.14 -8.34 1.00
N LEU A 302 -0.34 -9.12 0.01
CA LEU A 302 0.13 -9.02 -1.37
C LEU A 302 -0.12 -7.63 -1.97
N PHE A 303 -1.19 -6.95 -1.57
CA PHE A 303 -1.52 -5.59 -2.05
C PHE A 303 -0.65 -4.49 -1.42
N LEU A 304 0.11 -4.78 -0.34
CA LEU A 304 1.04 -3.81 0.25
C LEU A 304 2.30 -3.64 -0.59
N THR A 305 2.72 -4.66 -1.34
CA THR A 305 3.97 -4.65 -2.11
C THR A 305 3.77 -5.25 -3.51
N PRO A 306 3.02 -4.56 -4.39
CA PRO A 306 2.52 -5.12 -5.64
C PRO A 306 3.59 -5.73 -6.53
N GLU A 307 4.73 -5.05 -6.70
CA GLU A 307 5.77 -5.49 -7.63
C GLU A 307 6.41 -6.82 -7.22
N GLN A 308 6.67 -7.01 -5.92
CA GLN A 308 7.16 -8.27 -5.37
C GLN A 308 6.07 -9.36 -5.45
N SER A 309 4.83 -9.00 -5.11
CA SER A 309 3.69 -9.92 -5.11
C SER A 309 3.42 -10.50 -6.50
N LEU A 310 3.58 -9.72 -7.57
CA LEU A 310 3.44 -10.22 -8.94
C LEU A 310 4.47 -11.30 -9.27
N ARG A 311 5.73 -11.13 -8.85
CA ARG A 311 6.77 -12.17 -9.04
C ARG A 311 6.47 -13.41 -8.21
N PHE A 312 5.96 -13.21 -7.00
CA PHE A 312 5.54 -14.30 -6.11
C PHE A 312 4.39 -15.13 -6.69
N ILE A 313 3.31 -14.48 -7.15
CA ILE A 313 2.19 -15.16 -7.81
C ILE A 313 2.67 -15.90 -9.07
N THR A 314 3.51 -15.26 -9.89
CA THR A 314 4.08 -15.88 -11.10
C THR A 314 4.93 -17.13 -10.78
N ALA A 315 5.73 -17.06 -9.71
CA ALA A 315 6.51 -18.22 -9.27
C ALA A 315 5.60 -19.38 -8.84
N LEU A 316 4.51 -19.10 -8.11
CA LEU A 316 3.54 -20.11 -7.70
C LEU A 316 2.72 -20.68 -8.86
N ASP A 317 2.35 -19.87 -9.85
CA ASP A 317 1.64 -20.35 -11.05
C ASP A 317 2.46 -21.38 -11.82
N ARG A 318 3.78 -21.17 -11.88
CA ARG A 318 4.75 -22.07 -12.52
C ARG A 318 5.13 -23.25 -11.62
N GLY A 319 4.81 -23.19 -10.33
CA GLY A 319 5.43 -24.06 -9.31
C GLY A 319 6.96 -23.98 -9.38
N ALA A 320 7.51 -22.79 -9.51
CA ALA A 320 8.94 -22.52 -9.60
C ALA A 320 9.56 -22.26 -8.21
N SER A 321 10.80 -21.80 -8.20
CA SER A 321 11.49 -21.37 -6.98
C SER A 321 11.63 -19.85 -6.92
N LEU A 322 11.42 -19.27 -5.74
CA LEU A 322 11.65 -17.84 -5.47
C LEU A 322 12.21 -17.68 -4.05
N ALA A 323 13.20 -16.80 -3.87
CA ALA A 323 13.73 -16.44 -2.55
C ALA A 323 14.06 -14.94 -2.51
N GLU A 324 13.13 -14.14 -2.05
CA GLU A 324 13.28 -12.68 -1.90
C GLU A 324 13.03 -12.23 -0.45
N GLY A 325 13.75 -11.19 -0.02
CA GLY A 325 13.62 -10.61 1.31
C GLY A 325 14.57 -11.22 2.36
N ASN A 326 14.81 -10.48 3.44
CA ASN A 326 15.57 -10.94 4.60
C ASN A 326 14.68 -10.83 5.86
N PRO A 327 14.50 -11.90 6.65
CA PRO A 327 13.75 -11.83 7.90
C PRO A 327 14.40 -10.88 8.92
N GLU A 328 15.72 -10.71 8.87
CA GLU A 328 16.45 -9.80 9.76
C GLU A 328 16.11 -8.33 9.52
N ARG A 329 16.18 -7.52 10.58
CA ARG A 329 16.08 -6.07 10.45
C ARG A 329 17.32 -5.54 9.74
N GLN A 330 17.12 -4.57 8.85
CA GLN A 330 18.19 -3.82 8.21
C GLN A 330 18.83 -2.83 9.20
N ALA A 331 19.97 -2.23 8.84
CA ALA A 331 20.71 -1.28 9.68
C ALA A 331 19.86 -0.09 10.19
N GLY A 332 18.82 0.31 9.46
CA GLY A 332 17.86 1.35 9.87
C GLY A 332 16.66 0.84 10.67
N GLY A 333 16.68 -0.41 11.15
CA GLY A 333 15.57 -1.05 11.87
C GLY A 333 14.38 -1.48 11.02
N SER A 334 14.36 -1.13 9.73
CA SER A 334 13.34 -1.56 8.76
C SER A 334 13.43 -3.06 8.47
N ARG A 335 12.27 -3.72 8.30
CA ARG A 335 12.19 -5.08 7.76
C ARG A 335 11.84 -5.03 6.27
N GLN A 336 12.34 -6.01 5.54
CA GLN A 336 11.90 -6.30 4.18
C GLN A 336 10.72 -7.27 4.22
N PRO A 337 9.76 -7.17 3.28
CA PRO A 337 8.81 -8.25 3.07
C PRO A 337 9.57 -9.48 2.52
N GLY A 338 9.09 -10.68 2.82
CA GLY A 338 9.68 -11.93 2.35
C GLY A 338 8.76 -12.67 1.40
N PHE A 339 9.33 -13.27 0.36
CA PHE A 339 8.62 -14.08 -0.63
C PHE A 339 9.46 -15.30 -0.97
N TYR A 340 9.05 -16.45 -0.45
CA TYR A 340 9.75 -17.72 -0.65
C TYR A 340 8.79 -18.73 -1.24
N VAL A 341 9.20 -19.38 -2.32
CA VAL A 341 8.43 -20.41 -3.03
C VAL A 341 9.35 -21.58 -3.34
N SER A 342 8.85 -22.80 -3.14
CA SER A 342 9.43 -24.03 -3.66
C SER A 342 8.31 -24.92 -4.17
N GLY A 343 8.05 -24.89 -5.48
CA GLY A 343 6.91 -25.60 -6.04
C GLY A 343 5.61 -24.94 -5.61
N ASN A 344 4.77 -25.67 -4.88
CA ASN A 344 3.49 -25.18 -4.37
C ASN A 344 3.58 -24.68 -2.92
N ASP A 345 4.70 -24.92 -2.27
CA ASP A 345 4.92 -24.49 -0.89
C ASP A 345 5.46 -23.07 -0.87
N PHE A 346 4.97 -22.26 0.07
CA PHE A 346 5.46 -20.90 0.22
C PHE A 346 5.54 -20.41 1.66
N VAL A 347 6.38 -19.38 1.82
CA VAL A 347 6.44 -18.55 3.02
C VAL A 347 6.43 -17.09 2.61
N HIS A 348 5.53 -16.30 3.21
CA HIS A 348 5.40 -14.87 2.98
C HIS A 348 5.31 -14.11 4.31
N TRP A 349 5.93 -12.93 4.38
CA TRP A 349 5.71 -11.98 5.48
C TRP A 349 5.76 -10.53 4.98
N ASN A 350 5.03 -9.66 5.68
CA ASN A 350 4.96 -8.22 5.39
C ASN A 350 6.10 -7.43 6.05
N ARG A 351 6.15 -6.10 5.82
CA ARG A 351 7.17 -5.23 6.43
C ARG A 351 7.02 -5.02 7.94
N SER A 352 5.89 -5.39 8.53
CA SER A 352 5.70 -5.43 9.99
C SER A 352 6.32 -6.70 10.60
N GLY A 353 6.50 -7.74 9.79
CA GLY A 353 7.04 -9.04 10.18
C GLY A 353 5.97 -10.10 10.39
N GLU A 354 4.69 -9.77 10.27
CA GLU A 354 3.60 -10.75 10.30
C GLU A 354 3.59 -11.53 8.99
N GLY A 355 3.39 -12.84 9.05
CA GLY A 355 3.41 -13.69 7.87
C GLY A 355 2.71 -15.03 8.02
N GLN A 356 2.67 -15.75 6.91
CA GLN A 356 2.03 -17.04 6.75
C GLN A 356 2.96 -17.99 5.98
N ALA A 357 2.85 -19.28 6.29
CA ALA A 357 3.39 -20.33 5.45
C ALA A 357 2.27 -21.28 5.03
N PHE A 358 2.39 -21.77 3.80
CA PHE A 358 1.58 -22.83 3.25
C PHE A 358 2.52 -23.95 2.83
N ILE A 359 2.61 -25.00 3.64
CA ILE A 359 3.58 -26.10 3.46
C ILE A 359 2.83 -27.42 3.45
N GLY A 360 2.99 -28.22 2.39
CA GLY A 360 2.34 -29.52 2.29
C GLY A 360 0.81 -29.45 2.38
N GLY A 361 0.21 -28.35 1.90
CA GLY A 361 -1.23 -28.12 1.96
C GLY A 361 -1.75 -27.56 3.29
N GLN A 362 -0.88 -27.20 4.24
CA GLN A 362 -1.26 -26.72 5.56
C GLN A 362 -0.85 -25.27 5.77
N TRP A 363 -1.81 -24.46 6.24
CA TRP A 363 -1.58 -23.07 6.63
C TRP A 363 -1.02 -22.97 8.05
N ARG A 364 -0.13 -22.00 8.25
CA ARG A 364 0.36 -21.62 9.58
C ARG A 364 0.74 -20.15 9.64
N SER A 365 0.49 -19.51 10.78
CA SER A 365 1.06 -18.19 11.08
C SER A 365 2.54 -18.32 11.44
N LEU A 366 3.26 -17.22 11.20
CA LEU A 366 4.63 -17.04 11.63
C LEU A 366 4.91 -15.55 11.83
N HIS A 367 6.02 -15.28 12.51
CA HIS A 367 6.58 -13.94 12.55
C HIS A 367 8.02 -13.96 12.04
N ALA A 368 8.41 -12.93 11.29
CA ALA A 368 9.73 -12.83 10.67
C ALA A 368 10.88 -12.84 11.67
N GLN A 369 10.62 -12.54 12.95
CA GLN A 369 11.63 -12.64 14.00
C GLN A 369 11.98 -14.08 14.38
N ASP A 370 11.08 -15.01 14.13
CA ASP A 370 11.27 -16.43 14.41
C ASP A 370 11.98 -17.14 13.26
N LEU A 371 12.21 -16.41 12.15
CA LEU A 371 12.82 -16.91 10.94
C LEU A 371 14.31 -16.57 10.89
N THR A 372 15.10 -17.51 10.36
CA THR A 372 16.50 -17.27 9.99
C THR A 372 16.72 -17.75 8.57
N ARG A 373 17.33 -16.88 7.75
CA ARG A 373 17.70 -17.21 6.37
C ARG A 373 19.15 -17.66 6.30
N VAL A 374 19.40 -18.83 5.71
CA VAL A 374 20.74 -19.33 5.41
C VAL A 374 20.89 -19.45 3.90
N ARG A 375 21.92 -18.83 3.33
CA ARG A 375 22.28 -19.01 1.93
C ARG A 375 23.47 -19.96 1.85
N ASN A 376 23.27 -21.11 1.22
CA ASN A 376 24.27 -22.15 1.10
C ASN A 376 25.20 -21.89 -0.08
N THR A 377 26.39 -22.50 -0.04
CA THR A 377 27.39 -22.40 -1.11
C THR A 377 26.94 -23.05 -2.42
N ASP A 378 26.00 -23.99 -2.35
CA ASP A 378 25.39 -24.64 -3.52
C ASP A 378 24.33 -23.78 -4.22
N GLY A 379 24.11 -22.55 -3.73
CA GLY A 379 23.14 -21.61 -4.26
C GLY A 379 21.72 -21.75 -3.69
N THR A 380 21.46 -22.79 -2.89
CA THR A 380 20.17 -22.97 -2.22
C THR A 380 19.99 -21.97 -1.07
N THR A 381 18.74 -21.63 -0.78
CA THR A 381 18.38 -20.80 0.36
C THR A 381 17.47 -21.60 1.28
N GLU A 382 17.85 -21.72 2.55
CA GLU A 382 17.03 -22.34 3.58
C GLU A 382 16.44 -21.28 4.49
N LEU A 383 15.14 -21.36 4.69
CA LEU A 383 14.41 -20.62 5.69
C LEU A 383 14.18 -21.55 6.86
N ALA A 384 14.87 -21.29 7.97
CA ALA A 384 14.68 -22.00 9.23
C ALA A 384 13.73 -21.22 10.13
N ILE A 385 12.97 -21.93 10.96
CA ILE A 385 12.12 -21.36 12.00
C ILE A 385 12.60 -21.82 13.37
N ASN A 386 12.53 -20.94 14.36
CA ASN A 386 12.81 -21.23 15.75
C ASN A 386 11.48 -21.28 16.53
N GLU A 387 11.09 -22.47 16.95
CA GLU A 387 9.85 -22.69 17.71
C GLU A 387 10.19 -23.32 19.05
N ASN A 388 9.80 -22.68 20.15
CA ASN A 388 10.06 -23.16 21.50
C ASN A 388 11.55 -23.47 21.77
N GLY A 389 12.46 -22.71 21.15
CA GLY A 389 13.90 -22.90 21.26
C GLY A 389 14.47 -24.01 20.38
N GLN A 390 13.65 -24.70 19.58
CA GLN A 390 14.10 -25.67 18.59
C GLN A 390 14.10 -25.08 17.19
N ARG A 391 15.26 -25.17 16.52
CA ARG A 391 15.43 -24.72 15.15
C ARG A 391 15.16 -25.86 14.17
N SER A 392 14.26 -25.65 13.23
CA SER A 392 13.96 -26.59 12.15
C SER A 392 13.94 -25.87 10.79
N THR A 393 14.16 -26.60 9.70
CA THR A 393 14.02 -26.06 8.35
C THR A 393 12.53 -25.99 7.99
N LEU A 394 12.04 -24.77 7.74
CA LEU A 394 10.66 -24.53 7.33
C LEU A 394 10.49 -24.72 5.81
N LEU A 395 11.41 -24.16 5.03
CA LEU A 395 11.38 -24.24 3.58
C LEU A 395 12.80 -24.19 3.01
N ARG A 396 13.12 -25.08 2.07
CA ARG A 396 14.35 -25.02 1.26
C ARG A 396 13.99 -24.62 -0.16
N VAL A 397 14.61 -23.56 -0.66
CA VAL A 397 14.46 -23.06 -2.01
C VAL A 397 15.71 -23.40 -2.81
N ASP A 398 15.58 -24.22 -3.84
CA ASP A 398 16.65 -24.53 -4.78
C ASP A 398 16.34 -23.92 -6.15
N PRO A 399 17.07 -22.87 -6.56
CA PRO A 399 16.81 -22.17 -7.83
C PRO A 399 17.06 -23.03 -9.08
N ARG A 400 17.66 -24.23 -8.92
CA ARG A 400 17.91 -25.18 -10.02
C ARG A 400 16.78 -26.19 -10.20
N MET A 401 15.83 -26.24 -9.26
CA MET A 401 14.68 -27.12 -9.40
C MET A 401 13.84 -26.68 -10.59
N PRO A 402 13.50 -27.59 -11.52
CA PRO A 402 12.65 -27.25 -12.64
C PRO A 402 11.27 -26.85 -12.14
N SER A 403 10.65 -25.89 -12.81
CA SER A 403 9.26 -25.50 -12.57
C SER A 403 8.35 -26.73 -12.70
N LEU A 404 7.40 -26.88 -11.77
CA LEU A 404 6.42 -27.98 -11.80
C LEU A 404 5.47 -27.88 -13.00
N ARG A 405 5.29 -26.67 -13.56
CA ARG A 405 4.34 -26.38 -14.62
C ARG A 405 5.02 -25.62 -15.75
N ALA A 406 4.64 -25.97 -16.99
CA ALA A 406 5.06 -25.24 -18.17
C ALA A 406 4.47 -23.83 -18.17
N ASP A 407 5.13 -22.92 -18.88
CA ASP A 407 4.62 -21.57 -19.04
C ASP A 407 3.26 -21.60 -19.74
N ALA A 408 2.22 -21.18 -19.01
CA ALA A 408 0.86 -21.09 -19.53
C ALA A 408 0.71 -20.05 -20.67
N SER A 409 1.78 -19.32 -21.03
CA SER A 409 1.85 -18.47 -22.22
C SER A 409 1.96 -19.27 -23.52
N THR A 410 2.28 -20.56 -23.49
CA THR A 410 2.35 -21.38 -24.71
C THR A 410 0.99 -21.86 -25.25
N GLN A 411 -0.13 -21.57 -24.56
CA GLN A 411 -1.48 -22.01 -24.99
C GLN A 411 -2.55 -20.92 -25.08
N ALA A 412 -2.22 -19.64 -24.90
CA ALA A 412 -3.17 -18.55 -25.20
C ALA A 412 -2.43 -17.32 -25.74
N GLY A 413 -2.54 -17.09 -27.05
CA GLY A 413 -1.92 -15.99 -27.80
C GLY A 413 -2.42 -14.57 -27.45
N THR A 414 -2.86 -14.34 -26.23
CA THR A 414 -3.32 -13.05 -25.70
C THR A 414 -2.56 -12.58 -24.46
N ARG A 415 -1.71 -13.42 -23.85
CA ARG A 415 -0.96 -13.06 -22.62
C ARG A 415 0.33 -12.27 -22.83
N GLU A 416 0.96 -12.36 -24.01
CA GLU A 416 2.27 -11.74 -24.24
C GLU A 416 2.20 -10.28 -24.75
N ALA A 417 1.10 -9.91 -25.40
CA ALA A 417 0.93 -8.55 -25.94
C ALA A 417 0.83 -7.49 -24.84
N THR A 418 0.12 -7.78 -23.74
CA THR A 418 -0.09 -6.83 -22.63
C THR A 418 1.15 -6.58 -21.78
N PHE A 419 1.98 -7.60 -21.51
CA PHE A 419 3.21 -7.43 -20.72
C PHE A 419 4.37 -6.81 -21.51
N ALA A 420 4.47 -7.08 -22.82
CA ALA A 420 5.50 -6.49 -23.68
C ALA A 420 5.23 -5.02 -24.02
N GLU A 421 3.95 -4.65 -24.11
CA GLU A 421 3.51 -3.27 -24.36
C GLU A 421 3.65 -2.39 -23.11
N GLU A 422 3.37 -2.91 -21.91
CA GLU A 422 3.63 -2.22 -20.64
C GLU A 422 5.14 -1.95 -20.41
N ARG A 423 6.05 -2.84 -20.83
CA ARG A 423 7.51 -2.55 -20.79
C ARG A 423 7.96 -1.53 -21.85
N ARG A 424 7.27 -1.42 -22.98
CA ARG A 424 7.61 -0.44 -24.04
C ARG A 424 7.06 0.96 -23.78
N VAL A 425 5.91 1.07 -23.12
CA VAL A 425 5.28 2.37 -22.81
C VAL A 425 6.01 3.11 -21.68
N VAL A 426 6.52 2.39 -20.66
CA VAL A 426 7.32 3.00 -19.57
C VAL A 426 8.66 3.56 -20.09
N VAL A 427 9.24 2.99 -21.14
CA VAL A 427 10.58 3.35 -21.61
C VAL A 427 10.57 4.55 -22.59
N LYS A 428 9.42 4.91 -23.16
CA LYS A 428 9.35 6.10 -24.04
C LYS A 428 9.24 7.43 -23.28
N ALA A 429 9.04 7.41 -21.95
CA ALA A 429 8.74 8.61 -21.16
C ALA A 429 9.85 9.12 -20.22
N ALA A 430 10.96 8.39 -20.02
CA ALA A 430 12.02 8.84 -19.12
C ALA A 430 13.41 8.76 -19.77
N THR A 431 13.77 9.79 -20.52
CA THR A 431 15.18 10.15 -20.70
C THR A 431 15.54 11.12 -19.58
N PHE A 432 16.38 10.70 -18.64
CA PHE A 432 16.97 11.62 -17.69
C PHE A 432 17.91 12.57 -18.43
N GLU A 433 17.97 13.84 -18.02
CA GLU A 433 19.01 14.74 -18.53
C GLU A 433 20.43 14.24 -18.18
N ASN A 434 20.54 13.42 -17.13
CA ASN A 434 21.79 12.79 -16.74
C ASN A 434 22.03 11.48 -17.53
N PRO A 435 23.09 11.41 -18.37
CA PRO A 435 23.36 10.25 -19.21
C PRO A 435 23.69 8.99 -18.40
N PHE A 436 24.28 9.13 -17.21
CA PHE A 436 24.63 7.99 -16.35
C PHE A 436 23.37 7.31 -15.75
N LEU A 437 22.32 8.08 -15.47
CA LEU A 437 21.04 7.52 -15.02
C LEU A 437 20.33 6.78 -16.16
N ASN A 438 20.47 7.26 -17.40
CA ASN A 438 19.99 6.53 -18.57
C ASN A 438 20.74 5.21 -18.77
N ASP A 439 22.06 5.21 -18.60
CA ASP A 439 22.89 4.00 -18.70
C ASP A 439 22.60 3.00 -17.58
N MET A 440 22.38 3.48 -16.34
CA MET A 440 21.96 2.65 -15.22
C MET A 440 20.58 2.03 -15.46
N LEU A 441 19.62 2.83 -15.94
CA LEU A 441 18.27 2.37 -16.26
C LEU A 441 18.30 1.34 -17.41
N ALA A 442 19.06 1.59 -18.47
CA ALA A 442 19.23 0.66 -19.59
C ALA A 442 19.83 -0.67 -19.14
N ALA A 443 20.87 -0.64 -18.29
CA ALA A 443 21.49 -1.85 -17.75
C ALA A 443 20.56 -2.61 -16.78
N ALA A 444 19.79 -1.89 -15.96
CA ALA A 444 18.80 -2.50 -15.06
C ALA A 444 17.65 -3.17 -15.83
N ILE A 445 17.17 -2.56 -16.91
CA ILE A 445 16.15 -3.14 -17.81
C ILE A 445 16.67 -4.41 -18.50
N ALA A 446 17.95 -4.41 -18.89
CA ALA A 446 18.60 -5.56 -19.50
C ALA A 446 18.95 -6.68 -18.50
N GLY A 447 18.76 -6.46 -17.20
CA GLY A 447 19.23 -7.38 -16.16
C GLY A 447 20.75 -7.48 -16.06
N ASP A 448 21.50 -6.53 -16.65
CA ASP A 448 22.96 -6.49 -16.63
C ASP A 448 23.47 -5.82 -15.35
N GLY A 449 23.58 -6.62 -14.29
CA GLY A 449 24.14 -6.17 -13.01
C GLY A 449 25.61 -5.73 -13.08
N ALA A 450 26.38 -6.09 -14.12
CA ALA A 450 27.72 -5.56 -14.34
C ALA A 450 27.66 -4.17 -14.99
N GLY A 451 26.73 -3.96 -15.93
CA GLY A 451 26.42 -2.68 -16.55
C GLY A 451 25.96 -1.62 -15.55
N THR A 452 25.04 -1.98 -14.63
CA THR A 452 24.57 -1.06 -13.60
C THR A 452 25.71 -0.59 -12.70
N ARG A 453 26.61 -1.49 -12.30
CA ARG A 453 27.79 -1.14 -11.48
C ARG A 453 28.77 -0.24 -12.22
N ARG A 454 29.04 -0.50 -13.50
CA ARG A 454 29.89 0.38 -14.32
C ARG A 454 29.31 1.78 -14.47
N ALA A 455 27.99 1.89 -14.68
CA ALA A 455 27.31 3.18 -14.80
C ALA A 455 27.29 3.96 -13.47
N MET A 456 27.12 3.26 -12.34
CA MET A 456 27.27 3.86 -11.00
C MET A 456 28.70 4.35 -10.73
N ASP A 457 29.71 3.55 -11.08
CA ASP A 457 31.12 3.93 -10.91
C ASP A 457 31.50 5.12 -11.79
N ALA A 458 30.94 5.20 -13.00
CA ALA A 458 31.11 6.34 -13.90
C ALA A 458 30.43 7.60 -13.36
N PHE A 459 29.21 7.50 -12.83
CA PHE A 459 28.51 8.61 -12.17
C PHE A 459 29.30 9.12 -10.97
N ALA A 460 29.76 8.23 -10.09
CA ALA A 460 30.50 8.61 -8.88
C ALA A 460 31.81 9.36 -9.17
N ARG A 461 32.40 9.18 -10.36
CA ARG A 461 33.61 9.88 -10.83
C ARG A 461 33.30 11.12 -11.67
N SER A 462 32.04 11.38 -12.00
CA SER A 462 31.64 12.56 -12.77
C SER A 462 31.59 13.80 -11.87
N ASN A 463 31.64 14.98 -12.49
CA ASN A 463 31.53 16.25 -11.75
C ASN A 463 30.18 16.34 -11.00
N GLU A 464 29.11 15.80 -11.60
CA GLU A 464 27.78 15.72 -11.03
C GLU A 464 27.71 14.76 -9.83
N GLY A 465 28.36 13.59 -9.93
CA GLY A 465 28.44 12.64 -8.82
C GLY A 465 29.27 13.18 -7.65
N MET A 466 30.37 13.88 -7.92
CA MET A 466 31.16 14.54 -6.88
C MET A 466 30.39 15.70 -6.22
N ALA A 467 29.67 16.52 -6.99
CA ALA A 467 28.81 17.58 -6.45
C ALA A 467 27.62 17.01 -5.66
N PHE A 468 27.10 15.84 -6.04
CA PHE A 468 26.10 15.12 -5.27
C PHE A 468 26.66 14.62 -3.93
N ALA A 469 27.84 14.02 -3.93
CA ALA A 469 28.53 13.57 -2.71
C ALA A 469 28.85 14.73 -1.77
N GLN A 470 29.30 15.87 -2.31
CA GLN A 470 29.62 17.07 -1.53
C GLN A 470 28.38 17.68 -0.87
N ARG A 471 27.25 17.76 -1.59
CA ARG A 471 25.95 18.17 -1.00
C ARG A 471 25.46 17.21 0.07
N GLY A 472 25.69 15.90 -0.11
CA GLY A 472 25.41 14.90 0.92
C GLY A 472 26.25 15.10 2.19
N ALA A 473 27.52 15.44 2.03
CA ALA A 473 28.42 15.76 3.14
C ALA A 473 28.01 17.06 3.87
N GLU A 474 27.64 18.11 3.13
CA GLU A 474 27.14 19.38 3.69
C GLU A 474 25.81 19.18 4.46
N LEU A 475 24.87 18.40 3.92
CA LEU A 475 23.63 18.03 4.61
C LEU A 475 23.87 17.24 5.89
N THR A 476 24.91 16.40 5.91
CA THR A 476 25.30 15.62 7.09
C THR A 476 25.97 16.51 8.13
N ALA A 477 26.83 17.44 7.72
CA ALA A 477 27.47 18.42 8.60
C ALA A 477 26.47 19.39 9.22
N ASN A 478 25.47 19.88 8.47
CA ASN A 478 24.42 20.76 8.99
C ASN A 478 23.56 20.06 10.06
N ARG A 479 23.22 18.78 9.85
CA ARG A 479 22.50 17.98 10.86
C ARG A 479 23.31 17.74 12.14
N GLN A 480 24.64 17.67 12.04
CA GLN A 480 25.51 17.53 13.22
C GLN A 480 25.69 18.86 13.97
N ALA A 481 25.71 19.99 13.27
CA ALA A 481 25.75 21.31 13.89
C ALA A 481 24.45 21.64 14.63
N GLU A 482 23.29 21.28 14.07
CA GLU A 482 21.98 21.46 14.73
C GLU A 482 21.79 20.56 15.97
N GLY A 483 22.57 19.47 16.09
CA GLY A 483 22.56 18.57 17.25
C GLY A 483 23.46 19.00 18.42
N GLN A 484 24.31 20.02 18.26
CA GLN A 484 25.26 20.45 19.31
C GLN A 484 24.85 21.73 20.05
N THR A 485 23.93 22.53 19.53
CA THR A 485 23.35 23.66 20.29
C THR A 485 22.23 23.18 21.20
N LEU A 486 22.58 22.56 22.33
CA LEU A 486 21.80 22.52 23.59
C LEU A 486 22.58 21.69 24.63
N GLN A 487 23.63 22.28 25.21
CA GLN A 487 24.08 21.96 26.57
C GLN A 487 23.71 23.14 27.48
N PRO A 488 22.95 22.94 28.57
CA PRO A 488 22.60 24.02 29.48
C PRO A 488 23.81 24.38 30.36
N GLN A 489 24.15 25.68 30.38
CA GLN A 489 25.03 26.26 31.39
C GLN A 489 24.39 26.06 32.77
N ALA A 490 25.08 25.30 33.63
CA ALA A 490 24.79 25.24 35.05
C ALA A 490 25.12 26.60 35.68
N SER A 491 24.11 27.24 36.25
CA SER A 491 24.24 28.41 37.11
C SER A 491 24.71 27.99 38.50
N GLU A 492 25.99 28.25 38.80
CA GLU A 492 26.45 28.31 40.18
C GLU A 492 25.96 29.62 40.83
N GLN A 493 25.10 29.47 41.85
CA GLN A 493 24.85 30.51 42.84
C GLN A 493 26.05 30.59 43.79
N SER A 494 26.65 31.77 43.92
CA SER A 494 27.39 32.18 45.12
C SER A 494 26.77 33.49 45.62
N GLY A 495 26.42 33.51 46.90
CA GLY A 495 25.51 34.48 47.51
C GLY A 495 26.09 35.83 47.93
N PHE A 496 25.18 36.59 48.56
CA PHE A 496 25.34 37.58 49.65
C PHE A 496 25.00 39.08 49.39
N GLU A 497 23.86 39.45 50.01
CA GLU A 497 23.55 40.63 50.86
C GLU A 497 23.82 42.08 50.40
N ARG A 498 22.76 42.92 50.40
CA ARG A 498 22.40 43.91 51.46
C ARG A 498 21.39 44.94 50.91
N GLY A 499 20.44 45.35 51.74
CA GLY A 499 19.59 46.54 51.54
C GLY A 499 18.12 46.27 51.70
#